data_AF-A0A838Y6Y4-F1
#
_entry.id   AF-A0A838Y6Y4-F1
#
_cell.length_a   1.000
_cell.length_b   1.000
_cell.length_c   1.000
_cell.angle_alpha   90.00
_cell.angle_beta   90.00
_cell.angle_gamma   90.00
#
_symmetry.space_group_name_H-M   'P 1'
#
loop_
_entity.id
_entity.type
_entity.pdbx_description
1 polymer ?
#
loop_
_entity_poly.entity_id
_entity_poly.type
_entity_poly.pdbx_seq_one_letter_code
_entity_poly.pdbx_strand_id
1 'polypeptide(L)'
;MANVNKVILIGNLTRDPEVRYTPKGTAVTDIGLAVNRVSSSEGGERREETTFVDVTLWGRTAEIAGEYLNKGRPVYIEGRLQMDSWDDKNTGQKRTKLKVVGESLQFLGSRDGGGSSSGSQPSSESNFSGSSNQNSAPNNDGAQFDAEDDDIPF
;
A
#
# COMPACT_ATOMS: atom_id res chain seq x y z
N MET A 1 27.39 0.31 -24.05
CA MET A 1 26.15 1.08 -24.26
C MET A 1 25.30 0.95 -23.00
N ALA A 2 24.63 2.02 -22.59
CA ALA A 2 23.72 1.97 -21.44
C ALA A 2 22.33 1.53 -21.89
N ASN A 3 21.76 0.53 -21.22
CA ASN A 3 20.39 0.06 -21.41
C ASN A 3 19.66 0.07 -20.05
N VAL A 4 18.36 0.34 -20.06
CA VAL A 4 17.52 0.36 -18.85
C VAL A 4 16.31 -0.53 -19.05
N ASN A 5 16.07 -1.42 -18.09
CA ASN A 5 14.84 -2.20 -17.99
C ASN A 5 14.37 -2.07 -16.54
N LYS A 6 13.37 -1.22 -16.33
CA LYS A 6 12.84 -0.90 -15.02
C LYS A 6 11.32 -0.86 -15.08
N VAL A 7 10.70 -1.50 -14.12
CA VAL A 7 9.25 -1.57 -13.94
C VAL A 7 8.95 -1.09 -12.52
N ILE A 8 7.98 -0.19 -12.40
CA ILE A 8 7.49 0.32 -11.13
C ILE A 8 5.98 0.16 -11.14
N LEU A 9 5.45 -0.56 -10.16
CA LEU A 9 4.03 -0.87 -10.06
C LEU A 9 3.53 -0.59 -8.66
N ILE A 10 2.32 -0.05 -8.58
CA ILE A 10 1.50 -0.02 -7.37
C ILE A 10 0.19 -0.70 -7.70
N GLY A 11 -0.22 -1.65 -6.88
CA GLY A 11 -1.47 -2.36 -7.09
C GLY A 11 -1.82 -3.27 -5.93
N ASN A 12 -2.89 -4.04 -6.10
CA ASN A 12 -3.39 -4.94 -5.08
C ASN A 12 -3.15 -6.40 -5.46
N LEU A 13 -2.80 -7.23 -4.48
CA LEU A 13 -2.68 -8.67 -4.69
C LEU A 13 -4.02 -9.29 -5.10
N THR A 14 -4.03 -10.06 -6.19
CA THR A 14 -5.25 -10.71 -6.69
C THR A 14 -5.52 -12.07 -6.06
N ARG A 15 -4.47 -12.69 -5.49
CA ARG A 15 -4.47 -13.98 -4.80
C ARG A 15 -3.45 -13.96 -3.66
N ASP A 16 -3.57 -14.90 -2.74
CA ASP A 16 -2.57 -15.07 -1.68
C ASP A 16 -1.20 -15.48 -2.29
N PRO A 17 -0.08 -15.04 -1.71
CA PRO A 17 1.24 -15.39 -2.21
C PRO A 17 1.54 -16.88 -2.07
N GLU A 18 2.03 -17.50 -3.14
CA GLU A 18 2.46 -18.90 -3.14
C GLU A 18 3.99 -18.99 -3.03
N VAL A 19 4.49 -19.32 -1.84
CA VAL A 19 5.93 -19.50 -1.59
C VAL A 19 6.36 -20.91 -1.99
N ARG A 20 7.41 -21.00 -2.80
CA ARG A 20 8.05 -22.24 -3.23
C ARG A 20 9.54 -22.12 -3.02
N TYR A 21 10.21 -23.23 -2.75
CA TYR A 21 11.67 -23.27 -2.64
C TYR A 21 12.25 -24.00 -3.85
N THR A 22 13.29 -23.43 -4.43
CA THR A 22 14.07 -24.11 -5.47
C THR A 22 14.88 -25.27 -4.86
N PRO A 23 15.37 -26.23 -5.68
CA PRO A 23 16.29 -27.28 -5.19
C PRO A 23 17.56 -26.74 -4.52
N LYS A 24 17.92 -25.47 -4.77
CA LYS A 24 19.06 -24.78 -4.15
C LYS A 24 18.70 -24.11 -2.81
N GLY A 25 17.46 -24.25 -2.34
CA GLY A 25 16.96 -23.62 -1.12
C GLY A 25 16.56 -22.15 -1.26
N THR A 26 16.66 -21.55 -2.45
CA THR A 26 16.22 -20.16 -2.66
C THR A 26 14.69 -20.08 -2.70
N ALA A 27 14.10 -19.22 -1.87
CA ALA A 27 12.67 -18.92 -1.88
C ALA A 27 12.24 -18.19 -3.17
N VAL A 28 11.06 -18.53 -3.67
CA VAL A 28 10.43 -17.97 -4.86
C VAL A 28 8.96 -17.79 -4.55
N THR A 29 8.44 -16.58 -4.76
CA THR A 29 7.03 -16.28 -4.51
C THR A 29 6.45 -15.63 -5.74
N ASP A 30 5.43 -16.26 -6.32
CA ASP A 30 4.68 -15.68 -7.44
C ASP A 30 3.43 -14.98 -6.90
N ILE A 31 3.30 -13.70 -7.23
CA ILE A 31 2.13 -12.89 -6.88
C ILE A 31 1.45 -12.38 -8.15
N GLY A 32 0.12 -12.26 -8.10
CA GLY A 32 -0.65 -11.55 -9.11
C GLY A 32 -1.00 -10.16 -8.61
N LEU A 33 -0.76 -9.13 -9.42
CA LEU A 33 -1.04 -7.73 -9.09
C LEU A 33 -2.12 -7.18 -10.03
N ALA A 34 -3.15 -6.55 -9.48
CA ALA A 34 -4.09 -5.73 -10.24
C ALA A 34 -3.65 -4.27 -10.18
N VAL A 35 -3.43 -3.67 -11.35
CA VAL A 35 -3.04 -2.26 -11.51
C VAL A 35 -4.12 -1.56 -12.30
N ASN A 36 -4.77 -0.58 -11.67
CA ASN A 36 -5.87 0.16 -12.30
C ASN A 36 -5.34 1.44 -12.95
N ARG A 37 -5.85 1.73 -14.14
CA ARG A 37 -5.64 2.98 -14.87
C ARG A 37 -6.98 3.64 -15.11
N VAL A 38 -7.12 4.87 -14.63
CA VAL A 38 -8.29 5.70 -14.92
C VAL A 38 -7.94 6.64 -16.07
N SER A 39 -8.77 6.67 -17.11
CA SER A 39 -8.64 7.58 -18.25
C SER A 39 -9.98 8.25 -18.53
N SER A 40 -9.94 9.50 -18.98
CA SER A 40 -11.14 10.22 -19.46
C SER A 40 -11.21 10.10 -20.98
N SER A 41 -12.36 9.71 -21.51
CA SER A 41 -12.61 9.74 -22.95
C SER A 41 -12.95 11.17 -23.41
N GLU A 42 -12.81 11.43 -24.71
CA GLU A 42 -13.10 12.73 -25.35
C GLU A 42 -14.53 13.22 -25.09
N GLY A 43 -15.47 12.31 -24.83
CA GLY A 43 -16.87 12.61 -24.45
C GLY A 43 -17.11 12.82 -22.95
N GLY A 44 -16.08 12.87 -22.11
CA GLY A 44 -16.20 13.07 -20.66
C GLY A 44 -16.53 11.82 -19.84
N GLU A 45 -16.64 10.65 -20.47
CA GLU A 45 -16.86 9.39 -19.78
C GLU A 45 -15.56 8.87 -19.14
N ARG A 46 -15.62 8.55 -17.84
CA ARG A 46 -14.50 7.96 -17.09
C ARG A 46 -14.42 6.47 -17.39
N ARG A 47 -13.29 6.02 -17.95
CA ARG A 47 -12.98 4.60 -18.20
C ARG A 47 -11.95 4.11 -17.19
N GLU A 48 -12.21 2.95 -16.60
CA GLU A 48 -11.30 2.25 -15.72
C GLU A 48 -10.82 0.96 -16.40
N GLU A 49 -9.51 0.81 -16.52
CA GLU A 49 -8.85 -0.36 -17.09
C GLU A 49 -8.01 -1.02 -16.01
N THR A 50 -8.26 -2.31 -15.73
CA THR A 50 -7.45 -3.09 -14.81
C THR A 50 -6.49 -3.98 -15.60
N THR A 51 -5.20 -3.80 -15.38
CA THR A 51 -4.15 -4.67 -15.92
C THR A 51 -3.72 -5.67 -14.84
N PHE A 52 -3.73 -6.95 -15.18
CA PHE A 52 -3.22 -8.00 -14.31
C PHE A 52 -1.77 -8.33 -14.67
N VAL A 53 -0.87 -8.22 -13.69
CA VAL A 53 0.56 -8.43 -13.87
C VAL A 53 1.01 -9.56 -12.96
N ASP A 54 1.70 -10.55 -13.51
CA ASP A 54 2.41 -11.56 -12.72
C ASP A 54 3.79 -11.05 -12.34
N VAL A 55 4.10 -11.13 -11.04
CA VAL A 55 5.39 -10.75 -10.47
C VAL A 55 6.00 -11.95 -9.77
N THR A 56 7.24 -12.29 -10.11
CA THR A 56 8.04 -13.30 -9.39
C THR A 56 9.04 -12.59 -8.47
N LEU A 57 8.97 -12.88 -7.18
CA LEU A 57 9.91 -12.43 -6.15
C LEU A 57 10.88 -13.56 -5.81
N TRP A 58 12.09 -13.20 -5.37
CA TRP A 58 13.16 -14.16 -5.08
C TRP A 58 13.84 -13.88 -3.74
N GLY A 59 14.35 -14.94 -3.10
CA GLY A 59 15.12 -14.84 -1.87
C GLY A 59 14.35 -14.10 -0.78
N ARG A 60 14.95 -13.04 -0.23
CA ARG A 60 14.36 -12.32 0.91
C ARG A 60 13.02 -11.66 0.59
N THR A 61 12.84 -11.10 -0.61
CA THR A 61 11.56 -10.47 -0.99
C THR A 61 10.45 -11.51 -1.15
N ALA A 62 10.81 -12.74 -1.58
CA ALA A 62 9.88 -13.86 -1.66
C ALA A 62 9.40 -14.31 -0.27
N GLU A 63 10.31 -14.45 0.69
CA GLU A 63 10.00 -14.79 2.09
C GLU A 63 9.07 -13.74 2.71
N ILE A 64 9.46 -12.47 2.60
CA ILE A 64 8.70 -11.34 3.13
C ILE A 64 7.29 -11.30 2.52
N ALA A 65 7.18 -11.51 1.21
CA ALA A 65 5.88 -11.58 0.55
C ALA A 65 5.03 -12.75 1.10
N GLY A 66 5.62 -13.92 1.27
CA GLY A 66 4.92 -15.09 1.81
C GLY A 66 4.41 -14.92 3.24
N GLU A 67 5.20 -14.27 4.08
CA GLU A 67 4.90 -14.11 5.50
C GLU A 67 3.93 -12.95 5.77
N TYR A 68 4.08 -11.85 5.00
CA TYR A 68 3.41 -10.58 5.29
C TYR A 68 2.52 -10.08 4.15
N LEU A 69 2.16 -10.88 3.14
CA LEU A 69 1.16 -10.48 2.15
C LEU A 69 0.00 -11.46 2.12
N ASN A 70 -1.16 -10.93 1.77
CA ASN A 70 -2.40 -11.66 1.57
C ASN A 70 -3.18 -10.97 0.44
N LYS A 71 -4.15 -11.67 -0.12
CA LYS A 71 -5.05 -11.15 -1.16
C LYS A 71 -5.65 -9.80 -0.74
N GLY A 72 -5.70 -8.85 -1.68
CA GLY A 72 -6.18 -7.49 -1.46
C GLY A 72 -5.11 -6.52 -0.95
N ARG A 73 -4.00 -7.06 -0.42
CA ARG A 73 -2.72 -6.41 -0.08
C ARG A 73 -2.31 -5.27 -1.04
N PRO A 74 -2.38 -3.95 -0.77
CA PRO A 74 -1.74 -2.99 -1.66
C PRO A 74 -0.22 -3.00 -1.46
N VAL A 75 0.53 -3.03 -2.56
CA VAL A 75 1.99 -3.10 -2.54
C VAL A 75 2.60 -2.20 -3.62
N TYR A 76 3.79 -1.68 -3.31
CA TYR A 76 4.71 -1.11 -4.28
C TYR A 76 5.74 -2.18 -4.67
N ILE A 77 5.97 -2.33 -5.98
CA ILE A 77 6.95 -3.25 -6.56
C ILE A 77 7.84 -2.46 -7.51
N GLU A 78 9.15 -2.66 -7.36
CA GLU A 78 10.15 -2.26 -8.34
C GLU A 78 10.87 -3.51 -8.86
N GLY A 79 11.16 -3.53 -10.16
CA GLY A 79 11.87 -4.64 -10.77
C GLY A 79 12.09 -4.45 -12.25
N ARG A 80 12.05 -5.54 -13.01
CA ARG A 80 12.32 -5.55 -14.45
C ARG A 80 11.41 -6.50 -15.21
N LEU A 81 11.21 -6.24 -16.49
CA LEU A 81 10.51 -7.16 -17.39
C LEU A 81 11.40 -8.36 -17.71
N GLN A 82 10.82 -9.54 -17.69
CA GLN A 82 11.43 -10.78 -18.16
C GLN A 82 10.45 -11.53 -19.04
N MET A 83 10.89 -11.94 -20.22
CA MET A 83 10.15 -12.85 -21.09
C MET A 83 10.64 -14.26 -20.83
N ASP A 84 9.79 -15.08 -20.22
CA ASP A 84 10.04 -16.51 -20.09
C ASP A 84 9.54 -17.22 -21.34
N SER A 85 10.29 -18.23 -21.79
CA SER A 85 9.87 -19.10 -22.88
C SER A 85 10.12 -20.56 -22.51
N TRP A 86 9.14 -21.42 -22.77
CA TRP A 86 9.21 -22.85 -22.51
C TRP A 86 8.41 -23.61 -23.56
N ASP A 87 8.78 -24.86 -23.79
CA ASP A 87 8.01 -25.75 -24.66
C ASP A 87 6.89 -26.41 -23.85
N ASP A 88 5.67 -26.33 -24.37
CA ASP A 88 4.51 -27.01 -23.81
C ASP A 88 4.70 -28.51 -23.97
N LYS A 89 4.75 -29.24 -22.85
CA LYS A 89 5.01 -30.69 -22.82
C LYS A 89 3.93 -31.51 -23.55
N ASN A 90 2.72 -30.98 -23.68
CA ASN A 90 1.60 -31.69 -24.31
C ASN A 90 1.53 -31.43 -25.82
N THR A 91 1.83 -30.21 -26.24
CA THR A 91 1.64 -29.76 -27.63
C THR A 91 2.94 -29.59 -28.41
N GLY A 92 4.10 -29.58 -27.72
CA GLY A 92 5.40 -29.29 -28.31
C GLY A 92 5.57 -27.83 -28.78
N GLN A 93 4.58 -26.97 -28.52
CA GLN A 93 4.62 -25.58 -28.97
C GLN A 93 5.41 -24.70 -28.00
N LYS A 94 6.24 -23.81 -28.56
CA LYS A 94 6.94 -22.78 -27.80
C LYS A 94 5.94 -21.77 -27.24
N ARG A 95 5.84 -21.69 -25.92
CA ARG A 95 5.09 -20.66 -25.19
C ARG A 95 6.02 -19.54 -24.76
N THR A 96 5.46 -18.34 -24.66
CA THR A 96 6.13 -17.19 -24.08
C THR A 96 5.20 -16.51 -23.08
N LYS A 97 5.78 -15.96 -22.00
CA LYS A 97 5.06 -15.16 -21.02
C LYS A 97 5.92 -14.00 -20.59
N LEU A 98 5.37 -12.80 -20.70
CA LEU A 98 5.98 -11.61 -20.12
C LEU A 98 5.58 -11.54 -18.65
N LYS A 99 6.57 -11.37 -17.78
CA LYS A 99 6.38 -11.20 -16.33
C LYS A 99 7.31 -10.13 -15.79
N VAL A 100 7.07 -9.72 -14.56
CA VAL A 100 7.98 -8.85 -13.81
C VAL A 100 8.79 -9.70 -12.83
N VAL A 101 10.11 -9.50 -12.80
CA VAL A 101 10.93 -9.99 -11.69
C VAL A 101 11.08 -8.84 -10.70
N GLY A 102 10.47 -8.99 -9.53
CA GLY A 102 10.51 -7.97 -8.48
C GLY A 102 11.84 -8.01 -7.73
N GLU A 103 12.46 -6.83 -7.63
CA GLU A 103 13.75 -6.60 -6.96
C GLU A 103 13.55 -5.92 -5.61
N SER A 104 12.56 -5.05 -5.50
CA SER A 104 12.17 -4.38 -4.25
C SER A 104 10.66 -4.46 -4.05
N LEU A 105 10.27 -4.58 -2.78
CA LEU A 105 8.88 -4.65 -2.34
C LEU A 105 8.70 -3.73 -1.13
N GLN A 106 7.67 -2.89 -1.18
CA GLN A 106 7.26 -2.08 -0.06
C GLN A 106 5.77 -2.25 0.21
N PHE A 107 5.45 -2.49 1.47
CA PHE A 107 4.06 -2.53 1.92
C PHE A 107 3.48 -1.11 1.86
N LEU A 108 2.31 -1.01 1.25
CA LEU A 108 1.50 0.18 1.39
C LEU A 108 0.55 -0.11 2.55
N GLY A 109 0.56 0.74 3.56
CA GLY A 109 -0.27 0.56 4.74
C GLY A 109 -1.72 0.32 4.32
N SER A 110 -2.31 -0.77 4.77
CA SER A 110 -3.76 -0.82 4.85
C SER A 110 -4.16 0.24 5.88
N ARG A 111 -5.17 1.06 5.58
CA ARG A 111 -5.91 1.74 6.64
C ARG A 111 -6.39 0.60 7.54
N ASP A 112 -5.69 0.35 8.64
CA ASP A 112 -6.17 -0.56 9.67
C ASP A 112 -7.56 -0.05 10.00
N GLY A 113 -8.57 -0.82 9.60
CA GLY A 113 -9.94 -0.55 9.95
C GLY A 113 -10.00 -0.62 11.46
N GLY A 114 -9.85 0.56 12.09
CA GLY A 114 -9.98 0.73 13.52
C GLY A 114 -11.21 -0.02 13.96
N GLY A 115 -10.98 -1.03 14.78
CA GLY A 115 -12.03 -1.90 15.28
C GLY A 115 -13.18 -1.05 15.80
N SER A 116 -14.34 -1.19 15.17
CA SER A 116 -15.60 -0.86 15.82
C SER A 116 -15.87 -1.94 16.87
N SER A 117 -15.01 -2.02 17.87
CA SER A 117 -15.36 -2.53 19.18
C SER A 117 -15.91 -1.34 19.94
N SER A 118 -17.17 -1.01 19.67
CA SER A 118 -18.03 -0.28 20.60
C SER A 118 -18.12 -1.12 21.88
N GLY A 119 -17.08 -1.06 22.69
CA GLY A 119 -17.06 -1.55 24.05
C GLY A 119 -18.00 -0.66 24.84
N SER A 120 -19.20 -1.17 25.08
CA SER A 120 -20.18 -0.64 26.01
C SER A 120 -19.49 -0.26 27.31
N GLN A 121 -19.36 1.02 27.56
CA GLN A 121 -18.90 1.55 28.84
C GLN A 121 -20.11 1.53 29.78
N PRO A 122 -20.13 0.73 30.86
CA PRO A 122 -21.19 0.83 31.84
C PRO A 122 -21.03 2.16 32.58
N SER A 123 -21.99 3.05 32.41
CA SER A 123 -22.13 4.27 33.19
C SER A 123 -22.46 3.90 34.63
N SER A 124 -21.46 3.93 35.51
CA SER A 124 -21.69 3.90 36.96
C SER A 124 -22.05 5.29 37.45
N GLU A 125 -23.33 5.46 37.78
CA GLU A 125 -23.88 6.49 38.65
C GLU A 125 -23.00 6.71 39.88
N SER A 126 -22.58 7.95 40.11
CA SER A 126 -22.12 8.40 41.41
C SER A 126 -22.66 9.80 41.67
N ASN A 127 -23.74 9.78 42.44
CA ASN A 127 -24.46 10.89 43.03
C ASN A 127 -23.62 11.51 44.16
N PHE A 128 -23.11 12.73 44.00
CA PHE A 128 -22.65 13.55 45.13
C PHE A 128 -23.08 15.01 44.96
N SER A 129 -24.06 15.37 45.80
CA SER A 129 -24.46 16.74 46.09
C SER A 129 -23.46 17.38 47.05
N GLY A 130 -23.14 18.66 46.89
CA GLY A 130 -22.55 19.44 47.98
C GLY A 130 -21.79 20.70 47.60
N SER A 131 -22.49 21.83 47.73
CA SER A 131 -21.99 23.13 48.21
C SER A 131 -21.07 24.00 47.34
N SER A 132 -21.68 25.11 46.92
CA SER A 132 -21.14 26.47 46.71
C SER A 132 -19.80 26.82 47.34
N ASN A 133 -18.93 27.48 46.55
CA ASN A 133 -18.34 28.75 46.96
C ASN A 133 -17.88 29.61 45.76
N GLN A 134 -18.48 30.79 45.61
CA GLN A 134 -17.98 31.91 44.81
C GLN A 134 -16.77 32.52 45.52
N ASN A 135 -15.67 32.81 44.81
CA ASN A 135 -15.05 34.15 44.86
C ASN A 135 -13.92 34.35 43.84
N SER A 136 -14.07 35.41 43.04
CA SER A 136 -13.11 36.44 42.62
C SER A 136 -11.78 36.13 41.91
N ALA A 137 -11.65 36.77 40.74
CA ALA A 137 -10.43 37.03 39.96
C ALA A 137 -9.43 37.98 40.70
N PRO A 138 -8.19 38.11 40.18
CA PRO A 138 -7.92 39.32 39.41
C PRO A 138 -7.05 39.11 38.15
N ASN A 139 -7.22 40.07 37.25
CA ASN A 139 -6.48 40.33 36.00
C ASN A 139 -4.96 40.26 36.15
N ASN A 140 -4.28 39.80 35.09
CA ASN A 140 -2.98 40.36 34.73
C ASN A 140 -2.85 40.52 33.21
N ASP A 141 -2.36 41.70 32.87
CA ASP A 141 -2.17 42.33 31.57
C ASP A 141 -1.11 41.65 30.68
N GLY A 142 -1.31 41.80 29.36
CA GLY A 142 -0.23 42.22 28.46
C GLY A 142 0.61 41.14 27.77
N ALA A 143 0.27 40.85 26.50
CA ALA A 143 1.21 40.93 25.37
C ALA A 143 0.46 40.58 24.07
N GLN A 144 -0.03 41.62 23.43
CA GLN A 144 -0.60 41.63 22.09
C GLN A 144 0.56 41.55 21.09
N PHE A 145 0.66 40.43 20.37
CA PHE A 145 1.59 40.30 19.24
C PHE A 145 0.89 40.86 18.01
N ASP A 146 1.04 42.17 17.80
CA ASP A 146 0.93 42.78 16.48
C ASP A 146 2.16 42.35 15.67
N ALA A 147 1.97 41.44 14.72
CA ALA A 147 2.87 41.27 13.60
C ALA A 147 2.14 41.86 12.39
N GLU A 148 2.26 43.17 12.28
CA GLU A 148 1.90 43.95 11.11
C GLU A 148 2.59 43.36 9.87
N ASP A 149 1.85 43.39 8.78
CA ASP A 149 2.29 43.15 7.41
C ASP A 149 3.63 43.84 7.13
N ASP A 150 4.71 43.07 7.04
CA ASP A 150 5.94 43.53 6.38
C ASP A 150 6.11 42.79 5.06
N ASP A 151 5.63 43.49 4.02
CA ASP A 151 6.04 43.40 2.63
C ASP A 151 7.49 42.92 2.47
N ILE A 152 7.66 41.71 1.91
CA ILE A 152 8.95 41.25 1.39
C ILE A 152 8.94 41.46 -0.13
N PRO A 153 9.58 42.53 -0.66
CA PRO A 153 9.71 42.70 -2.10
C PRO A 153 10.78 41.76 -2.68
N PHE A 154 10.38 41.10 -3.78
CA PHE A 154 11.11 40.34 -4.83
C PHE A 154 12.52 39.80 -4.54
#